data_AF-A0A1I2RBY1-F1
#
_entry.id   AF-A0A1I2RBY1-F1
#
_cell.length_a   1.000
_cell.length_b   1.000
_cell.length_c   1.000
_cell.angle_alpha   90.00
_cell.angle_beta   90.00
_cell.angle_gamma   90.00
#
_symmetry.space_group_name_H-M   'P 1'
#
loop_
_entity.id
_entity.type
_entity.pdbx_description
1 polymer ?
#
loop_
_entity_poly.entity_id
_entity_poly.type
_entity_poly.pdbx_seq_one_letter_code
_entity_poly.pdbx_strand_id
1 'polypeptide(L)'
;MIRFRNKDNEIYNGRYIKVDGMVIVNPTEDMLVQMGYEKEEYEPEVPVRAEPDTGEVINQLKELLADKVTELSDEEAAAKPALFPSWSSRVGMEVKAGERLWFNGRLYKVLQDHTPELQHQPSVYTAALYAEIGDTDPTKGTIENPISFQVGMELKEGLIYTQDGVLYKCVEGLANCVWNLKDIPRYAQVYDPETGGTAETAEAGSSKDSPIEFRAGMGLVTEKYYKQAGIVYKCLRDLPNCMYDLAILVAQKFVEEA
;
A
#
# COMPACT_ATOMS: atom_id res chain seq x y z
N MET A 1 -60.73 -6.61 -4.50
CA MET A 1 -61.37 -5.41 -5.09
C MET A 1 -62.34 -5.87 -6.16
N ILE A 2 -63.33 -5.05 -6.52
CA ILE A 2 -64.28 -5.38 -7.59
C ILE A 2 -63.89 -4.62 -8.85
N ARG A 3 -63.86 -5.30 -10.00
CA ARG A 3 -63.81 -4.63 -11.31
C ARG A 3 -64.84 -5.22 -12.26
N PHE A 4 -65.16 -4.47 -13.30
CA PHE A 4 -66.02 -4.91 -14.39
C PHE A 4 -65.15 -5.16 -15.62
N ARG A 5 -65.27 -6.34 -16.21
CA ARG A 5 -64.47 -6.76 -17.37
C ARG A 5 -65.39 -7.31 -18.47
N ASN A 6 -65.23 -6.87 -19.72
CA ASN A 6 -65.99 -7.41 -20.84
C ASN A 6 -65.33 -8.65 -21.46
N LYS A 7 -66.02 -9.26 -22.43
CA LYS A 7 -65.54 -10.46 -23.16
C LYS A 7 -64.25 -10.23 -23.95
N ASP A 8 -63.94 -8.98 -24.31
CA ASP A 8 -62.70 -8.57 -24.97
C ASP A 8 -61.55 -8.30 -23.97
N ASN A 9 -61.77 -8.64 -22.69
CA ASN A 9 -60.83 -8.45 -21.58
C ASN A 9 -60.55 -6.97 -21.24
N GLU A 10 -61.37 -6.04 -21.72
CA GLU A 10 -61.30 -4.61 -21.36
C GLU A 10 -61.89 -4.39 -19.98
N ILE A 11 -61.16 -3.65 -19.14
CA ILE A 11 -61.56 -3.33 -17.78
C ILE A 11 -62.22 -1.94 -17.77
N TYR A 12 -63.40 -1.84 -17.17
CA TYR A 12 -64.06 -0.56 -16.93
C TYR A 12 -63.14 0.34 -16.09
N ASN A 13 -62.79 1.49 -16.65
CA ASN A 13 -61.82 2.43 -16.07
C ASN A 13 -62.37 3.27 -14.89
N GLY A 14 -63.58 2.97 -14.40
CA GLY A 14 -64.21 3.72 -13.31
C GLY A 14 -64.88 5.04 -13.73
N ARG A 15 -64.91 5.37 -15.03
CA ARG A 15 -65.45 6.65 -15.52
C ARG A 15 -66.36 6.55 -16.74
N TYR A 16 -66.03 5.75 -17.75
CA TYR A 16 -66.87 5.63 -18.95
C TYR A 16 -66.66 4.30 -19.68
N ILE A 17 -67.61 3.94 -20.53
CA ILE A 17 -67.48 2.87 -21.53
C ILE A 17 -67.75 3.42 -22.93
N LYS A 18 -67.23 2.74 -23.95
CA LYS A 18 -67.47 3.05 -25.37
C LYS A 18 -68.26 1.89 -25.97
N VAL A 19 -69.42 2.17 -26.54
CA VAL A 19 -70.27 1.16 -27.20
C VAL A 19 -70.74 1.77 -28.53
N ASP A 20 -70.47 1.10 -29.64
CA ASP A 20 -70.92 1.49 -30.99
C ASP A 20 -70.68 2.98 -31.34
N GLY A 21 -69.53 3.52 -30.94
CA GLY A 21 -69.15 4.92 -31.21
C GLY A 21 -69.77 5.96 -30.25
N MET A 22 -70.60 5.54 -29.29
CA MET A 22 -71.12 6.38 -28.21
C MET A 22 -70.32 6.20 -26.92
N VAL A 23 -70.19 7.28 -26.15
CA VAL A 23 -69.53 7.28 -24.83
C VAL A 23 -70.59 7.38 -23.75
N ILE A 24 -70.67 6.37 -22.88
CA ILE A 24 -71.53 6.37 -21.70
C ILE A 24 -70.67 6.73 -20.50
N VAL A 25 -70.94 7.88 -19.91
CA VAL A 25 -70.19 8.40 -18.74
C VAL A 25 -70.90 7.96 -17.47
N ASN A 26 -70.14 7.47 -16.49
CA ASN A 26 -70.60 6.95 -15.20
C ASN A 26 -71.78 5.95 -15.33
N PRO A 27 -71.63 4.86 -16.13
CA PRO A 27 -72.67 3.84 -16.23
C PRO A 27 -72.94 3.19 -14.86
N THR A 28 -74.19 2.79 -14.62
CA THR A 28 -74.55 1.98 -13.44
C THR A 28 -74.02 0.54 -13.59
N GLU A 29 -73.96 -0.22 -12.49
CA GLU A 29 -73.57 -1.64 -12.54
C GLU A 29 -74.48 -2.44 -13.49
N ASP A 30 -75.79 -2.20 -13.45
CA ASP A 30 -76.75 -2.85 -14.35
C ASP A 30 -76.49 -2.51 -15.83
N MET A 31 -76.10 -1.27 -16.13
CA MET A 31 -75.70 -0.88 -17.49
C MET A 31 -74.42 -1.59 -17.93
N LEU A 32 -73.44 -1.73 -17.05
CA LEU A 32 -72.21 -2.48 -17.33
C LEU A 32 -72.54 -3.96 -17.67
N VAL A 33 -73.39 -4.60 -16.86
CA VAL A 33 -73.82 -5.99 -17.08
C VAL A 33 -74.59 -6.15 -18.41
N GLN A 34 -75.50 -5.22 -18.72
CA GLN A 34 -76.21 -5.23 -20.01
C GLN A 34 -75.28 -5.05 -21.21
N MET A 35 -74.20 -4.28 -21.04
CA MET A 35 -73.19 -4.05 -22.08
C MET A 35 -72.11 -5.14 -22.12
N GLY A 36 -72.34 -6.27 -21.46
CA GLY A 36 -71.47 -7.45 -21.53
C GLY A 36 -70.24 -7.38 -20.63
N TYR A 37 -70.20 -6.48 -19.64
CA TYR A 37 -69.21 -6.50 -18.58
C TYR A 37 -69.66 -7.42 -17.44
N GLU A 38 -68.77 -8.28 -17.00
CA GLU A 38 -68.99 -9.15 -15.85
C GLU A 38 -68.30 -8.56 -14.62
N LYS A 39 -68.98 -8.64 -13.48
CA LYS A 39 -68.45 -8.24 -12.18
C LYS A 39 -67.52 -9.35 -11.70
N GLU A 40 -66.24 -9.04 -11.56
CA GLU A 40 -65.26 -9.98 -11.03
C GLU A 40 -64.56 -9.41 -9.79
N GLU A 41 -64.36 -10.27 -8.81
CA GLU A 41 -63.42 -10.00 -7.73
C GLU A 41 -62.00 -10.21 -8.26
N TYR A 42 -61.17 -9.19 -8.09
CA TYR A 42 -59.76 -9.27 -8.40
C TYR A 42 -58.94 -8.87 -7.19
N GLU A 43 -57.84 -9.58 -7.01
CA GLU A 43 -56.77 -9.15 -6.12
C GLU A 43 -55.87 -8.21 -6.93
N PRO A 44 -55.66 -6.95 -6.50
CA PRO A 44 -54.73 -6.08 -7.21
C PRO A 44 -53.34 -6.72 -7.16
N GLU A 45 -52.73 -6.91 -8.32
CA GLU A 45 -51.31 -7.22 -8.37
C GLU A 45 -50.56 -6.01 -7.82
N VAL A 46 -50.09 -6.10 -6.57
CA VAL A 46 -49.16 -5.12 -6.04
C VAL A 46 -47.87 -5.33 -6.84
N PRO A 47 -47.42 -4.37 -7.66
CA PRO A 47 -46.16 -4.55 -8.36
C PRO A 47 -45.09 -4.76 -7.28
N VAL A 48 -44.51 -5.96 -7.26
CA VAL A 48 -43.38 -6.25 -6.36
C VAL A 48 -42.25 -5.38 -6.86
N ARG A 49 -42.08 -4.19 -6.28
CA ARG A 49 -40.84 -3.45 -6.40
C ARG A 49 -39.79 -4.31 -5.71
N ALA A 50 -38.96 -4.98 -6.51
CA ALA A 50 -37.76 -5.59 -5.97
C ALA A 50 -36.98 -4.48 -5.26
N GLU A 51 -36.53 -4.74 -4.03
CA GLU A 51 -35.55 -3.88 -3.40
C GLU A 51 -34.33 -3.79 -4.33
N PRO A 52 -33.69 -2.60 -4.45
CA PRO A 52 -32.48 -2.49 -5.24
C PRO A 52 -31.45 -3.49 -4.72
N ASP A 53 -30.74 -4.14 -5.63
CA ASP A 53 -29.70 -5.09 -5.24
C ASP A 53 -28.63 -4.37 -4.42
N THR A 54 -28.04 -5.09 -3.45
CA THR A 54 -27.02 -4.51 -2.57
C THR A 54 -25.82 -3.99 -3.38
N GLY A 55 -25.47 -4.65 -4.48
CA GLY A 55 -24.41 -4.20 -5.38
C GLY A 55 -24.73 -2.87 -6.08
N GLU A 56 -25.99 -2.67 -6.47
CA GLU A 56 -26.43 -1.41 -7.09
C GLU A 56 -26.36 -0.24 -6.10
N VAL A 57 -26.80 -0.46 -4.86
CA VAL A 57 -26.68 0.53 -3.77
C VAL A 57 -25.22 0.87 -3.50
N ILE A 58 -24.34 -0.13 -3.43
CA ILE A 58 -22.90 0.07 -3.20
C ILE A 58 -22.27 0.86 -4.34
N ASN A 59 -22.64 0.59 -5.59
CA ASN A 59 -22.08 1.31 -6.74
C ASN A 59 -22.48 2.78 -6.75
N GLN A 60 -23.74 3.09 -6.49
CA GLN A 60 -24.18 4.49 -6.34
C GLN A 60 -23.48 5.19 -5.18
N LEU A 61 -23.25 4.48 -4.06
CA LEU A 61 -22.51 5.03 -2.94
C LEU A 61 -21.03 5.30 -3.28
N LYS A 62 -20.40 4.42 -4.06
CA LYS A 62 -19.03 4.64 -4.57
C LYS A 62 -18.93 5.87 -5.44
N GLU A 63 -19.88 6.06 -6.35
CA GLU A 63 -19.94 7.25 -7.22
C GLU A 63 -20.09 8.54 -6.40
N LEU A 64 -21.00 8.53 -5.41
CA LEU A 64 -21.21 9.68 -4.50
C LEU A 64 -19.99 10.02 -3.63
N LEU A 65 -19.13 9.03 -3.34
CA LEU A 65 -17.97 9.20 -2.48
C LEU A 65 -16.66 9.38 -3.26
N ALA A 66 -16.67 9.27 -4.59
CA ALA A 66 -15.47 9.25 -5.42
C ALA A 66 -14.53 10.45 -5.16
N ASP A 67 -15.08 11.67 -5.16
CA ASP A 67 -14.31 12.90 -4.93
C ASP A 67 -13.74 12.96 -3.51
N LYS A 68 -14.45 12.43 -2.52
CA LYS A 68 -13.95 12.40 -1.14
C LYS A 68 -12.82 11.39 -0.96
N VAL A 69 -12.87 10.29 -1.70
CA VAL A 69 -11.84 9.24 -1.65
C VAL A 69 -10.54 9.73 -2.28
N THR A 70 -10.60 10.56 -3.32
CA THR A 70 -9.39 11.13 -3.95
C THR A 70 -8.70 12.17 -3.04
N GLU A 71 -9.47 12.87 -2.22
CA GLU A 71 -8.96 13.88 -1.25
C GLU A 71 -8.30 13.30 0.00
N LEU A 72 -8.43 11.99 0.27
CA LEU A 72 -7.84 11.37 1.46
C LEU A 72 -6.31 11.56 1.50
N SER A 73 -5.78 11.80 2.71
CA SER A 73 -4.34 11.73 2.95
C SER A 73 -3.82 10.31 2.70
N ASP A 74 -2.52 10.17 2.49
CA ASP A 74 -1.91 8.86 2.32
C ASP A 74 -2.13 7.98 3.58
N GLU A 75 -2.07 8.54 4.79
CA GLU A 75 -2.40 7.80 6.02
C GLU A 75 -3.87 7.34 6.08
N GLU A 76 -4.81 8.23 5.76
CA GLU A 76 -6.24 7.92 5.80
C GLU A 76 -6.62 6.87 4.74
N ALA A 77 -6.01 6.97 3.57
CA ALA A 77 -6.19 6.04 2.46
C ALA A 77 -5.70 4.64 2.83
N ALA A 78 -4.53 4.53 3.46
CA ALA A 78 -3.98 3.25 3.89
C ALA A 78 -4.79 2.55 4.98
N ALA A 79 -5.45 3.31 5.86
CA ALA A 79 -6.37 2.75 6.85
C ALA A 79 -7.65 2.17 6.22
N LYS A 80 -7.98 2.55 4.98
CA LYS A 80 -9.19 2.14 4.25
C LYS A 80 -8.86 1.67 2.82
N PRO A 81 -7.94 0.71 2.66
CA PRO A 81 -7.33 0.43 1.37
C PRO A 81 -8.33 -0.22 0.39
N ALA A 82 -9.41 -0.82 0.90
CA ALA A 82 -10.50 -1.39 0.10
C ALA A 82 -11.39 -0.35 -0.63
N LEU A 83 -11.24 0.95 -0.34
CA LEU A 83 -11.93 2.02 -1.07
C LEU A 83 -11.31 2.28 -2.45
N PHE A 84 -10.09 1.78 -2.68
CA PHE A 84 -9.34 2.05 -3.91
C PHE A 84 -9.46 0.89 -4.91
N PRO A 85 -9.33 1.17 -6.22
CA PRO A 85 -9.31 0.14 -7.25
C PRO A 85 -8.22 -0.88 -6.99
N SER A 86 -8.50 -2.15 -7.28
CA SER A 86 -7.45 -3.19 -7.26
C SER A 86 -6.42 -2.92 -8.36
N TRP A 87 -5.15 -3.24 -8.09
CA TRP A 87 -4.12 -3.23 -9.12
C TRP A 87 -4.51 -4.14 -10.30
N SER A 88 -5.05 -5.32 -10.03
CA SER A 88 -5.50 -6.28 -11.05
C SER A 88 -6.57 -5.71 -11.99
N SER A 89 -7.47 -4.85 -11.50
CA SER A 89 -8.50 -4.21 -12.34
C SER A 89 -7.95 -3.11 -13.25
N ARG A 90 -6.69 -2.69 -13.06
CA ARG A 90 -6.02 -1.68 -13.88
C ARG A 90 -5.00 -2.28 -14.86
N VAL A 91 -4.79 -3.60 -14.83
CA VAL A 91 -3.91 -4.27 -15.78
C VAL A 91 -4.39 -4.02 -17.22
N GLY A 92 -3.47 -3.57 -18.07
CA GLY A 92 -3.77 -3.18 -19.46
C GLY A 92 -4.44 -1.81 -19.63
N MET A 93 -4.63 -1.04 -18.56
CA MET A 93 -5.12 0.34 -18.60
C MET A 93 -4.02 1.30 -18.15
N GLU A 94 -3.91 2.46 -18.79
CA GLU A 94 -2.95 3.48 -18.34
C GLU A 94 -3.31 3.95 -16.91
N VAL A 95 -2.30 4.01 -16.05
CA VAL A 95 -2.38 4.62 -14.72
C VAL A 95 -1.43 5.81 -14.64
N LYS A 96 -1.83 6.83 -13.89
CA LYS A 96 -1.09 8.08 -13.72
C LYS A 96 -0.35 8.15 -12.39
N ALA A 97 0.77 8.86 -12.38
CA ALA A 97 1.49 9.16 -11.16
C ALA A 97 0.56 9.77 -10.09
N GLY A 98 0.65 9.28 -8.86
CA GLY A 98 -0.21 9.68 -7.74
C GLY A 98 -1.47 8.84 -7.56
N GLU A 99 -1.89 8.05 -8.54
CA GLU A 99 -3.00 7.09 -8.35
C GLU A 99 -2.65 6.06 -7.28
N ARG A 100 -3.68 5.55 -6.57
CA ARG A 100 -3.53 4.60 -5.48
C ARG A 100 -4.24 3.29 -5.83
N LEU A 101 -3.54 2.18 -5.71
CA LEU A 101 -4.00 0.85 -6.10
C LEU A 101 -3.91 -0.13 -4.94
N TRP A 102 -4.99 -0.85 -4.69
CA TRP A 102 -5.04 -1.91 -3.70
C TRP A 102 -4.40 -3.20 -4.25
N PHE A 103 -3.48 -3.80 -3.50
CA PHE A 103 -2.87 -5.08 -3.85
C PHE A 103 -2.52 -5.86 -2.58
N ASN A 104 -2.97 -7.11 -2.47
CA ASN A 104 -2.67 -8.02 -1.36
C ASN A 104 -2.90 -7.41 0.05
N GLY A 105 -4.00 -6.67 0.22
CA GLY A 105 -4.36 -6.07 1.51
C GLY A 105 -3.63 -4.77 1.83
N ARG A 106 -2.71 -4.31 0.98
CA ARG A 106 -1.95 -3.07 1.13
C ARG A 106 -2.33 -2.09 0.02
N LEU A 107 -2.02 -0.81 0.24
CA LEU A 107 -2.25 0.25 -0.74
C LEU A 107 -0.92 0.71 -1.32
N TYR A 108 -0.85 0.91 -2.63
CA TYR A 108 0.35 1.34 -3.33
C TYR A 108 0.08 2.59 -4.16
N LYS A 109 0.96 3.58 -4.08
CA LYS A 109 0.97 4.78 -4.91
C LYS A 109 1.74 4.52 -6.20
N VAL A 110 1.16 4.89 -7.33
CA VAL A 110 1.84 4.90 -8.63
C VAL A 110 2.83 6.07 -8.65
N LEU A 111 4.08 5.79 -8.99
CA LEU A 111 5.16 6.79 -8.99
C LEU A 111 5.36 7.47 -10.34
N GLN A 112 4.99 6.80 -11.43
CA GLN A 112 5.12 7.32 -12.79
C GLN A 112 4.03 6.74 -13.69
N ASP A 113 3.69 7.47 -14.75
CA ASP A 113 2.74 7.04 -15.75
C ASP A 113 3.21 5.75 -16.43
N HIS A 114 2.36 4.72 -16.44
CA HIS A 114 2.65 3.46 -17.12
C HIS A 114 1.36 2.65 -17.33
N THR A 115 1.47 1.52 -18.03
CA THR A 115 0.38 0.53 -18.13
C THR A 115 0.76 -0.67 -17.25
N PRO A 116 -0.02 -1.03 -16.21
CA PRO A 116 0.27 -2.18 -15.38
C PRO A 116 0.19 -3.48 -16.18
N GLU A 117 1.16 -4.37 -15.94
CA GLU A 117 1.27 -5.68 -16.59
C GLU A 117 1.32 -6.76 -15.52
N LEU A 118 0.77 -7.96 -15.81
CA LEU A 118 0.73 -9.07 -14.83
C LEU A 118 2.09 -9.40 -14.20
N GLN A 119 3.17 -9.32 -14.98
CA GLN A 119 4.55 -9.56 -14.54
C GLN A 119 5.15 -8.44 -13.69
N HIS A 120 4.56 -7.24 -13.71
CA HIS A 120 5.02 -6.04 -13.01
C HIS A 120 4.06 -5.67 -11.88
N GLN A 121 3.68 -6.64 -11.07
CA GLN A 121 2.89 -6.40 -9.86
C GLN A 121 3.69 -5.65 -8.79
N PRO A 122 3.02 -4.91 -7.88
CA PRO A 122 3.67 -4.26 -6.75
C PRO A 122 4.56 -5.24 -5.97
N SER A 123 5.86 -4.96 -5.99
CA SER A 123 6.91 -5.76 -5.36
C SER A 123 8.19 -4.94 -5.26
N VAL A 124 9.19 -5.50 -4.59
CA VAL A 124 10.54 -4.92 -4.51
C VAL A 124 11.19 -4.71 -5.88
N TYR A 125 10.83 -5.51 -6.88
CA TYR A 125 11.41 -5.41 -8.24
C TYR A 125 10.73 -4.34 -9.09
N THR A 126 9.56 -3.86 -8.67
CA THR A 126 8.79 -2.81 -9.34
C THR A 126 8.70 -1.54 -8.49
N ALA A 127 9.61 -1.35 -7.54
CA ALA A 127 9.57 -0.22 -6.61
C ALA A 127 9.75 1.13 -7.32
N ALA A 128 10.29 1.14 -8.54
CA ALA A 128 10.31 2.32 -9.40
C ALA A 128 8.91 2.71 -9.95
N LEU A 129 7.94 1.79 -9.93
CA LEU A 129 6.57 2.00 -10.41
C LEU A 129 5.57 2.22 -9.26
N TYR A 130 5.80 1.57 -8.12
CA TYR A 130 4.87 1.55 -6.98
C TYR A 130 5.59 1.76 -5.65
N ALA A 131 5.03 2.64 -4.81
CA ALA A 131 5.44 2.81 -3.42
C ALA A 131 4.29 2.42 -2.47
N GLU A 132 4.56 1.61 -1.45
CA GLU A 132 3.53 1.27 -0.46
C GLU A 132 3.11 2.49 0.38
N ILE A 133 1.81 2.60 0.66
CA ILE A 133 1.21 3.70 1.44
C ILE A 133 0.73 3.17 2.80
N GLY A 134 1.10 3.90 3.84
CA GLY A 134 0.56 3.85 5.20
C GLY A 134 0.67 2.49 5.89
N ASP A 135 1.91 2.14 6.19
CA ASP A 135 2.21 1.28 7.32
C ASP A 135 1.78 1.99 8.63
N THR A 136 0.56 1.71 9.11
CA THR A 136 -0.12 2.48 10.17
C THR A 136 0.08 1.93 11.59
N ASP A 137 0.93 0.91 11.76
CA ASP A 137 1.29 0.46 13.10
C ASP A 137 2.07 1.58 13.83
N PRO A 138 1.53 2.20 14.89
CA PRO A 138 2.19 3.30 15.57
C PRO A 138 3.48 2.88 16.29
N THR A 139 3.68 1.57 16.47
CA THR A 139 4.92 1.02 17.02
C THR A 139 5.95 0.74 15.93
N LYS A 140 5.62 0.92 14.64
CA LYS A 140 6.55 0.63 13.56
C LYS A 140 7.67 1.65 13.49
N GLY A 141 8.87 1.15 13.23
CA GLY A 141 10.08 1.95 13.28
C GLY A 141 10.62 2.13 14.70
N THR A 142 10.14 1.34 15.65
CA THR A 142 10.74 1.22 16.99
C THR A 142 11.70 0.03 17.05
N ILE A 143 12.42 -0.10 18.16
CA ILE A 143 13.31 -1.24 18.42
C ILE A 143 12.53 -2.57 18.47
N GLU A 144 11.34 -2.54 19.08
CA GLU A 144 10.49 -3.72 19.26
C GLU A 144 9.77 -4.12 17.97
N ASN A 145 9.62 -3.18 17.03
CA ASN A 145 8.95 -3.39 15.76
C ASN A 145 9.64 -2.60 14.62
N PRO A 146 10.83 -3.04 14.20
CA PRO A 146 11.61 -2.35 13.17
C PRO A 146 10.97 -2.53 11.79
N ILE A 147 11.08 -1.51 10.94
CA ILE A 147 10.58 -1.59 9.56
C ILE A 147 11.53 -2.47 8.74
N SER A 148 11.03 -3.58 8.19
CA SER A 148 11.81 -4.42 7.28
C SER A 148 12.14 -3.64 6.01
N PHE A 149 13.43 -3.46 5.73
CA PHE A 149 13.90 -2.71 4.58
C PHE A 149 13.50 -3.40 3.28
N GLN A 150 12.98 -2.60 2.34
CA GLN A 150 12.67 -3.01 0.98
C GLN A 150 13.31 -2.04 0.00
N VAL A 151 13.87 -2.57 -1.08
CA VAL A 151 14.45 -1.76 -2.16
C VAL A 151 13.37 -0.82 -2.72
N GLY A 152 13.74 0.45 -2.86
CA GLY A 152 12.92 1.55 -3.35
C GLY A 152 11.99 2.19 -2.32
N MET A 153 12.09 1.80 -1.03
CA MET A 153 11.28 2.43 0.01
C MET A 153 11.84 3.78 0.49
N GLU A 154 11.00 4.61 1.09
CA GLU A 154 11.42 5.83 1.78
C GLU A 154 11.96 5.52 3.18
N LEU A 155 13.14 6.07 3.50
CA LEU A 155 13.65 6.13 4.86
C LEU A 155 13.20 7.43 5.52
N LYS A 156 12.60 7.33 6.71
CA LYS A 156 12.16 8.46 7.53
C LYS A 156 13.09 8.62 8.72
N GLU A 157 13.55 9.85 8.95
CA GLU A 157 14.49 10.18 10.02
C GLU A 157 13.99 9.70 11.39
N GLY A 158 14.87 9.12 12.18
CA GLY A 158 14.60 8.67 13.54
C GLY A 158 14.02 7.26 13.67
N LEU A 159 13.48 6.68 12.59
CA LEU A 159 12.90 5.33 12.62
C LEU A 159 13.98 4.24 12.54
N ILE A 160 13.65 3.08 13.10
CA ILE A 160 14.47 1.87 13.11
C ILE A 160 14.03 0.94 11.97
N TYR A 161 15.01 0.49 11.21
CA TYR A 161 14.89 -0.39 10.06
C TYR A 161 15.64 -1.70 10.32
N THR A 162 15.24 -2.78 9.65
CA THR A 162 16.02 -4.03 9.65
C THR A 162 16.31 -4.53 8.24
N GLN A 163 17.57 -4.90 7.99
CA GLN A 163 18.01 -5.54 6.76
C GLN A 163 18.92 -6.72 7.13
N ASP A 164 18.65 -7.91 6.60
CA ASP A 164 19.41 -9.14 6.87
C ASP A 164 19.60 -9.45 8.37
N GLY A 165 18.64 -9.06 9.20
CA GLY A 165 18.67 -9.24 10.66
C GLY A 165 19.46 -8.19 11.43
N VAL A 166 20.05 -7.20 10.76
CA VAL A 166 20.76 -6.07 11.39
C VAL A 166 19.80 -4.89 11.53
N LEU A 167 19.83 -4.23 12.69
CA LEU A 167 19.06 -3.02 12.95
C LEU A 167 19.82 -1.77 12.49
N TYR A 168 19.10 -0.83 11.91
CA TYR A 168 19.61 0.45 11.47
C TYR A 168 18.72 1.58 11.95
N LYS A 169 19.29 2.68 12.42
CA LYS A 169 18.56 3.92 12.65
C LYS A 169 18.75 4.84 11.45
N CYS A 170 17.65 5.32 10.90
CA CYS A 170 17.70 6.38 9.90
C CYS A 170 18.08 7.70 10.58
N VAL A 171 19.17 8.30 10.10
CA VAL A 171 19.73 9.55 10.63
C VAL A 171 19.42 10.76 9.73
N GLU A 172 19.10 10.53 8.46
CA GLU A 172 18.67 11.55 7.50
C GLU A 172 17.68 10.86 6.55
N GLY A 173 16.53 11.50 6.30
CA GLY A 173 15.51 10.93 5.42
C GLY A 173 16.02 10.72 3.98
N LEU A 174 15.56 9.65 3.33
CA LEU A 174 15.94 9.30 1.95
C LEU A 174 14.75 8.72 1.20
N ALA A 175 14.25 9.46 0.21
CA ALA A 175 13.22 8.95 -0.68
C ALA A 175 13.80 7.88 -1.64
N ASN A 176 13.00 6.84 -1.93
CA ASN A 176 13.30 5.82 -2.94
C ASN A 176 14.69 5.18 -2.78
N CYS A 177 14.98 4.65 -1.60
CA CYS A 177 16.28 4.05 -1.27
C CYS A 177 16.48 2.71 -2.00
N VAL A 178 17.40 2.67 -2.97
CA VAL A 178 17.70 1.46 -3.76
C VAL A 178 18.96 0.71 -3.32
N TRP A 179 19.72 1.26 -2.37
CA TRP A 179 21.00 0.71 -1.88
C TRP A 179 20.81 -0.04 -0.57
N ASN A 180 21.71 -0.98 -0.24
CA ASN A 180 21.70 -1.61 1.09
C ASN A 180 22.00 -0.58 2.16
N LEU A 181 21.37 -0.71 3.32
CA LEU A 181 21.49 0.23 4.44
C LEU A 181 22.94 0.34 4.95
N LYS A 182 23.69 -0.77 4.95
CA LYS A 182 25.12 -0.79 5.31
C LYS A 182 26.00 0.08 4.39
N ASP A 183 25.58 0.28 3.14
CA ASP A 183 26.36 0.97 2.12
C ASP A 183 26.05 2.49 2.08
N ILE A 184 25.10 2.95 2.91
CA ILE A 184 24.65 4.36 2.98
C ILE A 184 24.72 4.94 4.41
N PRO A 185 25.89 4.93 5.07
CA PRO A 185 26.06 5.34 6.47
C PRO A 185 25.67 6.81 6.75
N ARG A 186 25.56 7.64 5.72
CA ARG A 186 25.02 8.99 5.83
C ARG A 186 23.53 9.01 6.20
N TYR A 187 22.76 8.06 5.71
CA TYR A 187 21.29 8.02 5.86
C TYR A 187 20.86 6.97 6.88
N ALA A 188 21.55 5.82 6.96
CA ALA A 188 21.23 4.73 7.87
C ALA A 188 22.49 4.24 8.58
N GLN A 189 22.47 4.23 9.91
CA GLN A 189 23.57 3.77 10.74
C GLN A 189 23.15 2.53 11.51
N VAL A 190 24.06 1.58 11.73
CA VAL A 190 23.78 0.39 12.55
C VAL A 190 23.30 0.85 13.93
N TYR A 191 22.24 0.23 14.42
CA TYR A 191 21.66 0.53 15.72
C TYR A 191 21.81 -0.65 16.64
N ASP A 192 22.47 -0.42 17.77
CA ASP A 192 22.54 -1.38 18.86
C ASP A 192 21.56 -0.96 19.97
N PRO A 193 20.54 -1.79 20.28
CA PRO A 193 19.56 -1.50 21.32
C PRO A 193 20.13 -1.55 22.73
N GLU A 194 21.27 -2.24 22.97
CA GLU A 194 21.90 -2.30 24.28
C GLU A 194 22.65 -1.00 24.61
N THR A 195 23.14 -0.28 23.60
CA THR A 195 23.92 0.95 23.76
C THR A 195 23.14 2.23 23.46
N GLY A 196 21.87 2.12 23.04
CA GLY A 196 21.01 3.28 22.80
C GLY A 196 21.36 4.06 21.52
N GLY A 197 21.97 3.41 20.53
CA GLY A 197 22.29 4.02 19.23
C GLY A 197 23.70 4.59 19.11
N THR A 198 24.56 4.38 20.10
CA THR A 198 26.01 4.33 19.85
C THR A 198 26.36 2.88 19.53
N ALA A 199 26.02 2.42 18.32
CA ALA A 199 26.82 1.36 17.74
C ALA A 199 28.19 2.01 17.43
N GLU A 200 29.01 2.19 18.47
CA GLU A 200 30.43 1.94 18.25
C GLU A 200 30.46 0.61 17.53
N THR A 201 31.01 0.60 16.33
CA THR A 201 31.39 -0.63 15.67
C THR A 201 32.38 -1.33 16.61
N ALA A 202 31.83 -2.11 17.54
CA ALA A 202 32.49 -3.25 18.14
C ALA A 202 32.67 -4.24 16.99
N GLU A 203 33.62 -3.94 16.10
CA GLU A 203 34.24 -4.96 15.30
C GLU A 203 34.76 -5.99 16.29
N ALA A 204 34.21 -7.20 16.23
CA ALA A 204 34.83 -8.36 16.83
C ALA A 204 36.29 -8.38 16.37
N GLY A 205 37.21 -8.10 17.30
CA GLY A 205 38.64 -8.17 16.99
C GLY A 205 39.52 -6.98 17.38
N SER A 206 39.15 -6.13 18.34
CA SER A 206 39.99 -4.97 18.70
C SER A 206 41.13 -5.29 19.69
N SER A 207 41.52 -6.55 19.91
CA SER A 207 42.59 -6.91 20.86
C SER A 207 43.71 -7.70 20.19
N LYS A 208 44.86 -7.83 20.85
CA LYS A 208 45.97 -8.63 20.32
C LYS A 208 45.59 -10.10 20.10
N ASP A 209 44.75 -10.66 20.98
CA ASP A 209 44.32 -12.06 20.96
C ASP A 209 43.17 -12.34 19.97
N SER A 210 42.48 -11.29 19.56
CA SER A 210 41.44 -11.34 18.54
C SER A 210 41.58 -10.05 17.73
N PRO A 211 42.36 -10.05 16.63
CA PRO A 211 42.58 -8.88 15.78
C PRO A 211 41.57 -8.79 14.62
N ILE A 212 41.32 -7.57 14.11
CA ILE A 212 40.47 -7.34 12.94
C ILE A 212 41.22 -7.73 11.66
N GLU A 213 40.68 -8.61 10.83
CA GLU A 213 41.30 -8.98 9.54
C GLU A 213 41.30 -7.79 8.56
N PHE A 214 42.49 -7.33 8.19
CA PHE A 214 42.70 -6.14 7.37
C PHE A 214 42.23 -6.33 5.93
N ARG A 215 41.58 -5.31 5.37
CA ARG A 215 41.20 -5.21 3.95
C ARG A 215 41.50 -3.81 3.43
N ALA A 216 42.07 -3.72 2.23
CA ALA A 216 42.30 -2.44 1.58
C ALA A 216 41.00 -1.63 1.46
N GLY A 217 41.06 -0.36 1.81
CA GLY A 217 39.91 0.55 1.82
C GLY A 217 39.26 0.73 3.19
N MET A 218 39.68 -0.03 4.21
CA MET A 218 39.10 0.07 5.55
C MET A 218 39.73 1.19 6.39
N GLY A 219 38.98 1.66 7.39
CA GLY A 219 39.50 2.58 8.39
C GLY A 219 40.36 1.87 9.44
N LEU A 220 41.54 2.40 9.76
CA LEU A 220 42.28 2.02 10.97
C LEU A 220 41.98 3.02 12.08
N VAL A 221 41.81 2.51 13.30
CA VAL A 221 41.52 3.28 14.51
C VAL A 221 42.63 3.04 15.52
N THR A 222 43.14 4.11 16.10
CA THR A 222 44.24 4.12 17.07
C THR A 222 43.93 3.17 18.24
N GLU A 223 44.94 2.48 18.76
CA GLU A 223 44.88 1.44 19.79
C GLU A 223 44.19 0.12 19.39
N LYS A 224 43.56 0.01 18.21
CA LYS A 224 43.00 -1.26 17.71
C LYS A 224 44.06 -2.15 17.06
N TYR A 225 43.76 -3.45 16.98
CA TYR A 225 44.65 -4.46 16.41
C TYR A 225 44.10 -4.98 15.09
N TYR A 226 44.95 -5.08 14.08
CA TYR A 226 44.62 -5.50 12.73
C TYR A 226 45.54 -6.63 12.29
N LYS A 227 45.04 -7.59 11.52
CA LYS A 227 45.81 -8.72 11.03
C LYS A 227 45.89 -8.71 9.51
N GLN A 228 47.10 -8.76 8.98
CA GLN A 228 47.35 -8.88 7.54
C GLN A 228 48.39 -9.97 7.30
N ALA A 229 48.08 -10.91 6.40
CA ALA A 229 48.98 -12.03 6.06
C ALA A 229 49.49 -12.82 7.28
N GLY A 230 48.69 -12.91 8.35
CA GLY A 230 49.05 -13.62 9.58
C GLY A 230 49.79 -12.80 10.64
N ILE A 231 50.21 -11.57 10.32
CA ILE A 231 50.90 -10.67 11.25
C ILE A 231 49.89 -9.72 11.88
N VAL A 232 49.99 -9.50 13.19
CA VAL A 232 49.14 -8.57 13.94
C VAL A 232 49.84 -7.24 14.11
N TYR A 233 49.11 -6.16 13.89
CA TYR A 233 49.57 -4.79 13.97
C TYR A 233 48.68 -4.00 14.93
N LYS A 234 49.28 -3.23 15.82
CA LYS A 234 48.57 -2.22 16.60
C LYS A 234 48.57 -0.90 15.83
N CYS A 235 47.40 -0.31 15.64
CA CYS A 235 47.27 1.00 15.02
C CYS A 235 47.69 2.10 15.99
N LEU A 236 48.57 2.98 15.55
CA LEU A 236 49.08 4.11 16.33
C LEU A 236 48.39 5.43 15.97
N ARG A 237 47.74 5.48 14.79
CA ARG A 237 47.15 6.70 14.24
C ARG A 237 45.95 6.38 13.34
N ASP A 238 44.86 7.12 13.53
CA ASP A 238 43.66 6.96 12.72
C ASP A 238 43.93 7.17 11.22
N LEU A 239 43.39 6.26 10.41
CA LEU A 239 43.48 6.26 8.95
C LEU A 239 42.10 5.90 8.40
N PRO A 240 41.26 6.85 7.99
CA PRO A 240 39.87 6.58 7.61
C PRO A 240 39.70 5.74 6.32
N ASN A 241 40.76 5.61 5.51
CA ASN A 241 40.75 4.84 4.27
C ASN A 241 42.16 4.30 3.96
N CYS A 242 42.54 3.18 4.56
CA CYS A 242 43.85 2.59 4.40
C CYS A 242 43.91 1.69 3.15
N MET A 243 44.60 2.17 2.12
CA MET A 243 44.82 1.45 0.86
C MET A 243 46.16 0.70 0.78
N TYR A 244 47.01 0.83 1.81
CA TYR A 244 48.38 0.33 1.81
C TYR A 244 48.51 -0.92 2.68
N ASP A 245 49.49 -1.78 2.37
CA ASP A 245 49.88 -2.88 3.24
C ASP A 245 50.38 -2.33 4.59
N LEU A 246 49.92 -2.95 5.69
CA LEU A 246 50.25 -2.56 7.06
C LEU A 246 51.77 -2.62 7.31
N ALA A 247 52.48 -3.56 6.68
CA ALA A 247 53.93 -3.65 6.75
C ALA A 247 54.65 -2.36 6.25
N ILE A 248 54.10 -1.67 5.26
CA ILE A 248 54.66 -0.41 4.73
C ILE A 248 54.41 0.74 5.73
N LEU A 249 53.30 0.68 6.46
CA LEU A 249 52.89 1.70 7.42
C LEU A 249 53.70 1.68 8.72
N VAL A 250 54.41 0.58 9.02
CA VAL A 250 55.34 0.48 10.16
C VAL A 250 56.45 1.52 10.06
N ALA A 251 57.08 1.67 8.88
CA ALA A 251 58.14 2.63 8.66
C ALA A 251 57.66 4.10 8.84
N GLN A 252 56.37 4.33 8.65
CA GLN A 252 55.73 5.65 8.77
C GLN A 252 55.09 5.89 10.16
N LYS A 253 55.22 4.93 11.09
CA LYS A 253 54.65 4.99 12.45
C LYS A 253 53.14 5.20 12.48
N PHE A 254 52.43 4.65 11.50
CA PHE A 254 50.97 4.58 11.54
C PHE A 254 50.48 3.32 12.24
N VAL A 255 51.27 2.25 12.17
CA VAL A 255 51.04 0.99 12.90
C VAL A 255 52.38 0.47 13.45
N GLU A 256 52.33 -0.44 14.40
CA GLU A 256 53.47 -1.24 14.88
C GLU A 256 53.11 -2.72 14.91
N GLU A 257 54.08 -3.62 14.72
CA GLU A 257 53.85 -5.06 14.91
C GLU A 257 53.60 -5.36 16.40
N ALA A 258 52.54 -6.12 16.69
CA ALA A 258 52.04 -6.35 18.03
C ALA A 258 52.57 -7.64 18.68
#